data_AF-A0A258Q306-F1
#
_entry.id   AF-A0A258Q306-F1
#
_cell.length_a   1.000
_cell.length_b   1.000
_cell.length_c   1.000
_cell.angle_alpha   90.00
_cell.angle_beta   90.00
_cell.angle_gamma   90.00
#
_symmetry.space_group_name_H-M   'P 1'
#
loop_
_entity.id
_entity.type
_entity.pdbx_description
1 polymer ?
#
loop_
_entity_poly.entity_id
_entity_poly.type
_entity_poly.pdbx_seq_one_letter_code
_entity_poly.pdbx_strand_id
1 'polypeptide(L)'
;MTASPKTPKPNLSPAYQGSMLMIVAPSGAGKSSLVNALLQEDAALKLSLSTTTRAPRPGEVDGKDYRFVSRESFIAERDQGHFLEYAEVHGNFYGTSRA
;
A
#
# COMPACT_ATOMS: atom_id res chain seq x y z
N MET A 1 15.62 28.47 27.51
CA MET A 1 14.76 28.46 26.31
C MET A 1 15.33 27.46 25.32
N THR A 2 14.93 26.20 25.43
CA THR A 2 15.42 25.11 24.57
C THR A 2 14.49 24.99 23.37
N ALA A 3 15.00 25.30 22.17
CA ALA A 3 14.26 25.08 20.94
C ALA A 3 14.07 23.58 20.72
N SER A 4 12.82 23.13 20.61
CA SER A 4 12.49 21.74 20.23
C SER A 4 13.05 21.41 18.84
N PRO A 5 13.56 20.19 18.62
CA PRO A 5 14.03 19.79 17.30
C PRO A 5 12.84 19.74 16.35
N LYS A 6 12.91 20.51 15.26
CA LYS A 6 11.92 20.44 14.18
C LYS A 6 12.06 19.07 13.51
N THR A 7 11.01 18.25 13.62
CA THR A 7 10.87 17.02 12.86
C THR A 7 11.02 17.34 11.37
N PRO A 8 11.89 16.65 10.61
CA PRO A 8 12.03 16.91 9.19
C PRO A 8 10.70 16.57 8.51
N LYS A 9 10.07 17.58 7.92
CA LYS A 9 8.88 17.37 7.09
C LYS A 9 9.33 16.56 5.87
N PRO A 10 8.65 15.45 5.52
CA PRO A 10 8.98 14.73 4.31
C PRO A 10 8.80 15.68 3.13
N ASN A 11 9.86 15.84 2.33
CA ASN A 11 9.81 16.56 1.06
C ASN A 11 8.96 15.73 0.08
N LEU A 12 7.64 15.88 0.18
CA LEU A 12 6.73 15.46 -0.87
C LEU A 12 6.83 16.52 -1.96
N SER A 13 7.32 16.16 -3.14
CA SER A 13 7.23 17.07 -4.28
C SER A 13 5.76 17.51 -4.43
N PRO A 14 5.49 18.81 -4.68
CA PRO A 14 4.13 19.32 -4.76
C PRO A 14 3.32 18.77 -5.94
N ALA A 15 3.93 17.95 -6.81
CA ALA A 15 3.33 17.53 -8.08
C ALA A 15 2.01 16.75 -7.93
N TYR A 16 1.85 15.94 -6.86
CA TYR A 16 0.69 15.04 -6.70
C TYR A 16 0.06 15.04 -5.30
N GLN A 17 0.26 16.07 -4.49
CA GLN A 17 -0.34 16.12 -3.15
C GLN A 17 -1.88 16.01 -3.24
N GLY A 18 -2.44 15.01 -2.56
CA GLY A 18 -3.89 14.76 -2.54
C GLY A 18 -4.44 14.03 -3.78
N SER A 19 -3.57 13.58 -4.69
CA SER A 19 -3.99 12.87 -5.91
C SER A 19 -3.89 11.36 -5.75
N MET A 20 -4.87 10.64 -6.32
CA MET A 20 -4.85 9.17 -6.44
C MET A 20 -4.91 8.78 -7.91
N LEU A 21 -3.90 8.04 -8.39
CA LEU A 21 -3.88 7.50 -9.74
C LEU A 21 -4.43 6.07 -9.73
N MET A 22 -5.53 5.84 -10.45
CA MET A 22 -6.13 4.51 -10.60
C MET A 22 -5.79 3.93 -11.98
N ILE A 23 -5.15 2.76 -12.00
CA ILE A 23 -4.85 2.03 -13.24
C ILE A 23 -5.74 0.79 -13.28
N VAL A 24 -6.68 0.76 -14.24
CA VAL A 24 -7.63 -0.33 -14.44
C VAL A 24 -7.32 -1.03 -15.75
N ALA A 25 -7.11 -2.35 -15.71
CA ALA A 25 -6.97 -3.15 -16.91
C ALA A 25 -7.32 -4.63 -16.62
N PRO A 26 -7.76 -5.41 -17.62
CA PRO A 26 -7.95 -6.85 -17.49
C PRO A 26 -6.67 -7.59 -17.11
N SER A 27 -6.81 -8.82 -16.62
CA SER A 27 -5.67 -9.72 -16.42
C SER A 27 -4.92 -9.93 -17.75
N GLY A 28 -3.59 -9.94 -17.70
CA GLY A 28 -2.74 -10.11 -18.89
C GLY A 28 -2.53 -8.85 -19.76
N ALA A 29 -3.24 -7.75 -19.51
CA ALA A 29 -3.14 -6.52 -20.30
C ALA A 29 -1.89 -5.66 -20.01
N GLY A 30 -0.95 -6.14 -19.20
CA GLY A 30 0.29 -5.44 -18.89
C GLY A 30 0.22 -4.41 -17.76
N LYS A 31 -0.86 -4.39 -16.95
CA LYS A 31 -1.03 -3.47 -15.80
C LYS A 31 0.20 -3.41 -14.90
N SER A 32 0.69 -4.57 -14.47
CA SER A 32 1.83 -4.64 -13.56
C SER A 32 3.11 -4.11 -14.22
N SER A 33 3.29 -4.33 -15.52
CA SER A 33 4.44 -3.78 -16.27
C SER A 33 4.39 -2.25 -16.31
N LEU A 34 3.23 -1.66 -16.61
CA LEU A 34 3.05 -0.20 -16.61
C LEU A 34 3.26 0.40 -15.21
N VAL A 35 2.66 -0.19 -14.19
CA VAL A 35 2.83 0.24 -12.79
C VAL A 35 4.31 0.22 -12.39
N ASN A 36 5.03 -0.84 -12.73
CA ASN A 36 6.45 -0.95 -12.41
C ASN A 36 7.30 0.09 -13.17
N ALA A 37 6.99 0.37 -14.43
CA ALA A 37 7.69 1.40 -15.21
C ALA A 37 7.48 2.80 -14.61
N LEU A 38 6.23 3.17 -14.26
CA LEU A 38 5.92 4.42 -13.55
C LEU A 38 6.63 4.48 -12.19
N LEU A 39 6.64 3.34 -11.47
CA LEU A 39 7.45 3.01 -10.30
C LEU A 39 8.90 3.51 -10.37
N GLN A 40 9.53 3.21 -11.50
CA GLN A 40 10.94 3.44 -11.75
C GLN A 40 11.24 4.85 -12.26
N GLU A 41 10.33 5.44 -13.02
CA GLU A 41 10.51 6.75 -13.65
C GLU A 41 10.20 7.92 -12.71
N ASP A 42 9.21 7.78 -11.82
CA ASP A 42 8.74 8.88 -10.97
C ASP A 42 8.75 8.50 -9.48
N ALA A 43 9.80 8.93 -8.78
CA ALA A 43 9.97 8.70 -7.34
C ALA A 43 8.93 9.42 -6.46
N ALA A 44 8.10 10.32 -7.03
CA ALA A 44 6.99 10.92 -6.30
C ALA A 44 5.76 9.98 -6.22
N LEU A 45 5.71 8.94 -7.05
CA LEU A 45 4.66 7.93 -7.01
C LEU A 45 4.98 6.86 -5.96
N LYS A 46 3.94 6.41 -5.26
CA LYS A 46 4.01 5.27 -4.35
C LYS A 46 2.87 4.31 -4.67
N LEU A 47 3.19 3.02 -4.65
CA LEU A 47 2.18 1.99 -4.82
C LEU A 47 1.39 1.83 -3.52
N SER A 48 0.07 1.90 -3.60
CA SER A 48 -0.81 1.52 -2.50
C SER A 48 -0.85 -0.01 -2.39
N LEU A 49 0.07 -0.59 -1.60
CA LEU A 49 0.15 -2.02 -1.38
C LEU A 49 -0.85 -2.46 -0.30
N SER A 50 -1.86 -3.23 -0.71
CA SER A 50 -2.86 -3.77 0.21
C SER A 50 -2.29 -4.89 1.09
N THR A 51 -2.75 -4.96 2.33
CA THR A 51 -2.48 -6.06 3.26
C THR A 51 -3.60 -7.09 3.18
N THR A 52 -3.31 -8.38 3.22
CA THR A 52 -4.34 -9.42 3.22
C THR A 52 -3.97 -10.62 4.09
N THR A 53 -4.99 -11.31 4.61
CA THR A 53 -4.82 -12.58 5.33
C THR A 53 -4.94 -13.82 4.45
N ARG A 54 -5.26 -13.63 3.16
CA ARG A 54 -5.31 -14.73 2.21
C ARG A 54 -3.90 -15.27 1.99
N ALA A 55 -3.74 -16.57 1.85
CA ALA A 55 -2.46 -17.15 1.41
C ALA A 55 -2.09 -16.67 -0.01
N PRO A 56 -0.80 -16.42 -0.30
CA PRO A 56 -0.35 -16.05 -1.64
C PRO A 56 -0.66 -17.16 -2.65
N ARG A 57 -1.07 -16.77 -3.87
CA ARG A 57 -1.19 -17.67 -5.03
C ARG A 57 0.20 -17.97 -5.60
N PRO A 58 0.35 -19.05 -6.39
CA PRO A 58 1.58 -19.30 -7.12
C PRO A 58 2.00 -18.09 -7.95
N GLY A 59 3.22 -17.59 -7.70
CA GLY A 59 3.80 -16.42 -8.38
C GLY A 59 3.54 -15.07 -7.71
N GLU A 60 2.68 -14.98 -6.68
CA GLU A 60 2.56 -13.76 -5.87
C GLU A 60 3.74 -13.65 -4.89
N VAL A 61 4.22 -12.43 -4.68
CA VAL A 61 5.37 -12.11 -3.83
C VAL A 61 4.94 -11.15 -2.72
N ASP A 62 5.29 -11.50 -1.48
CA ASP A 62 5.07 -10.65 -0.31
C ASP A 62 5.83 -9.32 -0.43
N GLY A 63 5.17 -8.23 -0.04
CA GLY A 63 5.71 -6.88 -0.17
C GLY A 63 5.66 -6.29 -1.59
N LYS A 64 5.17 -7.06 -2.58
CA LYS A 64 5.04 -6.61 -3.97
C LYS A 64 3.60 -6.66 -4.47
N ASP A 65 2.94 -7.80 -4.34
CA ASP A 65 1.56 -7.97 -4.80
C ASP A 65 0.58 -7.63 -3.68
N TYR A 66 0.87 -8.13 -2.48
CA TYR A 66 0.21 -7.77 -1.22
C TYR A 66 1.24 -7.84 -0.08
N ARG A 67 0.88 -7.30 1.08
CA ARG A 67 1.47 -7.69 2.36
C ARG A 67 0.65 -8.84 2.94
N PHE A 68 1.19 -10.05 2.91
CA PHE A 68 0.52 -11.25 3.40
C PHE A 68 0.81 -11.44 4.89
N VAL A 69 -0.23 -11.42 5.71
CA VAL A 69 -0.11 -11.52 7.18
C VAL A 69 -1.05 -12.59 7.73
N SER A 70 -0.82 -13.04 8.96
CA SER A 70 -1.80 -13.89 9.63
C SER A 70 -3.07 -13.09 9.99
N ARG A 71 -4.17 -13.80 10.26
CA ARG A 71 -5.41 -13.18 10.74
C ARG A 71 -5.18 -12.47 12.08
N GLU A 72 -4.40 -13.05 12.99
CA GLU A 72 -4.10 -12.41 14.28
C GLU A 72 -3.31 -11.11 14.08
N SER A 73 -2.29 -11.12 13.22
CA SER A 73 -1.50 -9.92 12.91
C SER A 73 -2.36 -8.82 12.29
N PHE A 74 -3.24 -9.17 11.34
CA PHE A 74 -4.15 -8.19 10.74
C PHE A 74 -5.06 -7.53 11.78
N ILE A 75 -5.65 -8.34 12.67
CA ILE A 75 -6.53 -7.82 13.74
C ILE A 75 -5.74 -6.91 14.69
N ALA A 76 -4.53 -7.29 15.07
CA ALA A 76 -3.68 -6.46 15.92
C ALA A 76 -3.37 -5.10 15.27
N GLU A 77 -2.99 -5.09 13.98
CA GLU A 77 -2.73 -3.86 13.23
C GLU A 77 -3.98 -3.00 13.06
N ARG A 78 -5.14 -3.64 12.80
CA ARG A 78 -6.45 -2.96 12.74
C ARG A 78 -6.75 -2.24 14.04
N ASP A 79 -6.60 -2.92 15.17
CA ASP A 79 -6.93 -2.39 16.49
C ASP A 79 -5.96 -1.27 16.92
N GLN A 80 -4.75 -1.27 16.35
CA GLN A 80 -3.76 -0.19 16.48
C GLN A 80 -4.02 0.99 15.51
N GLY A 81 -5.05 0.92 14.67
CA GLY A 81 -5.39 1.97 13.71
C GLY A 81 -4.47 2.05 12.50
N HIS A 82 -3.73 0.98 12.17
CA HIS A 82 -2.77 0.94 11.07
C HIS A 82 -3.42 1.15 9.68
N PHE A 83 -4.70 0.76 9.53
CA PHE A 83 -5.40 0.83 8.26
C PHE A 83 -6.22 2.13 8.10
N LEU A 84 -6.22 2.65 6.88
CA LEU A 84 -7.14 3.71 6.45
C LEU A 84 -8.56 3.14 6.29
N GLU A 85 -8.64 1.96 5.70
CA GLU A 85 -9.87 1.17 5.50
C GLU A 85 -9.53 -0.33 5.50
N TYR A 86 -10.52 -1.16 5.80
CA TYR A 86 -10.40 -2.62 5.73
C TYR A 86 -11.78 -3.28 5.55
N ALA A 87 -11.78 -4.49 5.00
CA ALA A 87 -12.99 -5.30 4.80
C ALA A 87 -12.67 -6.80 4.91
N GLU A 88 -13.70 -7.59 5.23
CA GLU A 88 -13.65 -9.05 5.11
C GLU A 88 -14.35 -9.48 3.83
N VAL A 89 -13.63 -10.20 2.97
CA VAL A 89 -14.12 -10.65 1.66
C VAL A 89 -13.77 -12.13 1.51
N HIS A 90 -14.80 -12.96 1.30
CA HIS A 90 -14.65 -14.42 1.19
C HIS A 90 -13.82 -15.04 2.33
N GLY A 91 -14.03 -14.58 3.57
CA GLY A 91 -13.35 -15.08 4.77
C GLY A 91 -11.91 -14.59 4.97
N ASN A 92 -11.40 -13.72 4.09
CA ASN A 92 -10.08 -13.11 4.23
C ASN A 92 -10.21 -11.61 4.48
N PHE A 93 -9.34 -11.05 5.32
CA PHE A 93 -9.26 -9.61 5.48
C PHE A 93 -8.39 -8.98 4.40
N TYR A 94 -8.76 -7.75 4.04
CA TYR A 94 -8.01 -6.86 3.17
C TYR A 94 -7.98 -5.48 3.80
N GLY A 95 -6.83 -4.81 3.75
CA GLY A 95 -6.67 -3.48 4.35
C GLY A 95 -5.70 -2.59 3.58
N THR A 96 -6.04 -1.32 3.48
CA THR A 96 -5.18 -0.29 2.89
C THR A 96 -4.43 0.42 4.02
N SER A 97 -3.11 0.42 3.98
CA SER A 97 -2.25 1.06 4.99
C SER A 97 -2.44 2.58 5.01
N ARG A 98 -2.26 3.22 6.17
CA ARG A 98 -2.18 4.69 6.27
C ARG A 98 -0.84 5.29 5.80
N ALA A 99 0.20 4.45 5.73
CA ALA A 99 1.58 4.86 5.44
C ALA A 99 1.89 4.98 3.95
#